data_AF-A0A937N6Y7-F1
#
_entry.id   AF-A0A937N6Y7-F1
#
_cell.length_a   1.000
_cell.length_b   1.000
_cell.length_c   1.000
_cell.angle_alpha   90.00
_cell.angle_beta   90.00
_cell.angle_gamma   90.00
#
_symmetry.space_group_name_H-M   'P 1'
#
loop_
_entity.id
_entity.type
_entity.pdbx_description
1 polymer ?
#
loop_
_entity_poly.entity_id
_entity_poly.type
_entity_poly.pdbx_seq_one_letter_code
_entity_poly.pdbx_strand_id
1 'polypeptide(L)'
;MKPLSLFLIAVLTVYSAQAFAHEPGSVLAEEGGQADPGTPAEQCAALLREYRPVSGGMRKAKTDLERKAAVERIGTFPAKFVELAEKNPRDPVALEILRQAVQALGTTDSAAQIAWQMNRSDFPAGSTDDSAGKTVTLLLRDHVLSDKLAPVVDRMRYSYRMESEEFLSTVLRVNPHRDVQAVACLALAQFLYDRLRMLQLAEDRPELTKHYEAVFGKEYLPGLQRLGRAKLARRIETLFERAAGEYGDVKIRVGTVGAQAKAALYDIRHLSLGKLAPDIEGQDQDGRQFKLSDYRGKVVLLYFWSEY
;
A
#
# COMPACT_ATOMS: atom_id res chain seq x y z
N MET A 1 -25.16 -23.66 17.00
CA MET A 1 -23.89 -22.98 17.35
C MET A 1 -22.95 -23.11 16.15
N LYS A 2 -22.69 -22.02 15.43
CA LYS A 2 -21.71 -22.02 14.31
C LYS A 2 -20.32 -21.74 14.88
N PRO A 3 -19.26 -22.47 14.49
CA PRO A 3 -17.93 -22.24 15.03
C PRO A 3 -17.34 -20.96 14.45
N LEU A 4 -16.84 -20.09 15.34
CA LEU A 4 -16.01 -18.94 14.98
C LEU A 4 -14.75 -19.46 14.28
N SER A 5 -14.61 -19.22 12.97
CA SER A 5 -13.34 -19.44 12.27
C SER A 5 -12.56 -18.13 12.29
N LEU A 6 -11.56 -18.07 13.16
CA LEU A 6 -10.61 -16.95 13.23
C LEU A 6 -9.63 -17.10 12.06
N PHE A 7 -9.79 -16.28 11.01
CA PHE A 7 -8.82 -16.15 9.93
C PHE A 7 -8.03 -14.85 10.11
N LEU A 8 -6.70 -14.97 10.18
CA LEU A 8 -5.73 -13.89 10.33
C LEU A 8 -5.13 -13.57 8.95
N ILE A 9 -5.18 -12.30 8.55
CA ILE A 9 -4.53 -11.80 7.34
C ILE A 9 -3.08 -11.46 7.69
N ALA A 10 -2.13 -12.20 7.14
CA ALA A 10 -0.71 -11.89 7.27
C ALA A 10 -0.35 -10.77 6.28
N VAL A 11 -0.18 -9.53 6.78
CA VAL A 11 0.48 -8.45 6.04
C VAL A 11 1.95 -8.47 6.44
N LEU A 12 2.78 -9.19 5.68
CA LEU A 12 4.23 -9.15 5.81
C LEU A 12 4.76 -7.84 5.20
N THR A 13 5.06 -6.86 6.05
CA THR A 13 5.86 -5.69 5.64
C THR A 13 7.18 -5.69 6.40
N VAL A 14 8.24 -6.18 5.77
CA VAL A 14 9.62 -6.06 6.26
C VAL A 14 10.17 -4.71 5.80
N TYR A 15 10.45 -3.80 6.74
CA TYR A 15 11.26 -2.61 6.50
C TYR A 15 12.57 -2.74 7.28
N SER A 16 13.67 -2.89 6.56
CA SER A 16 15.04 -2.81 7.08
C SER A 16 15.42 -1.35 7.33
N ALA A 17 15.94 -1.05 8.51
CA ALA A 17 16.44 0.27 8.91
C ALA A 17 17.96 0.24 9.07
N GLN A 18 18.65 1.07 8.31
CA GLN A 18 20.04 1.55 8.47
C GLN A 18 20.05 2.91 7.75
N ALA A 19 20.61 4.02 8.25
CA ALA A 19 21.90 4.19 8.90
C ALA A 19 22.05 5.62 9.51
N PHE A 20 22.86 5.67 10.58
CA PHE A 20 23.82 6.70 11.05
C PHE A 20 23.46 8.19 11.14
N ALA A 21 23.59 8.74 12.35
CA ALA A 21 23.73 10.16 12.64
C ALA A 21 25.17 10.48 13.05
N HIS A 22 25.74 11.54 12.48
CA HIS A 22 26.92 12.22 12.99
C HIS A 22 26.59 13.73 12.99
N GLU A 23 26.52 14.34 14.18
CA GLU A 23 26.40 15.79 14.32
C GLU A 23 27.75 16.48 14.09
N PRO A 24 27.73 17.75 13.64
CA PRO A 24 28.33 18.76 14.50
C PRO A 24 27.57 20.10 14.57
N GLY A 25 27.62 20.70 15.75
CA GLY A 25 28.09 22.09 15.93
C GLY A 25 27.06 23.21 15.76
N SER A 26 26.60 23.74 16.90
CA SER A 26 25.84 24.98 17.04
C SER A 26 26.60 26.22 16.55
N VAL A 27 25.94 27.09 15.78
CA VAL A 27 26.30 28.51 15.68
C VAL A 27 25.03 29.35 15.74
N LEU A 28 25.14 30.46 16.46
CA LEU A 28 24.11 31.37 16.96
C LEU A 28 23.34 32.09 15.84
N ALA A 29 22.08 32.40 16.16
CA ALA A 29 21.11 33.09 15.31
C ALA A 29 21.33 34.61 15.30
N GLU A 30 21.13 35.22 14.13
CA GLU A 30 20.69 36.61 13.98
C GLU A 30 19.30 36.62 13.33
N GLU A 31 18.41 37.42 13.90
CA GLU A 31 17.02 37.66 13.46
C GLU A 31 16.95 38.67 12.30
N GLY A 32 15.92 38.56 11.47
CA GLY A 32 15.35 39.73 10.77
C GLY A 32 15.41 39.71 9.25
N GLY A 33 14.64 38.82 8.64
CA GLY A 33 14.27 38.88 7.22
C GLY A 33 13.15 37.90 6.97
N GLN A 34 12.08 38.31 6.29
CA GLN A 34 11.04 37.40 5.84
C GLN A 34 11.71 36.44 4.87
N ALA A 35 12.08 35.25 5.37
CA ALA A 35 12.94 34.32 4.66
C ALA A 35 12.30 34.00 3.32
N ASP A 36 13.02 34.28 2.23
CA ASP A 36 12.73 33.70 0.92
C ASP A 36 12.52 32.20 1.17
N PRO A 37 11.35 31.61 0.84
CA PRO A 37 11.00 30.26 1.28
C PRO A 37 11.92 29.16 0.73
N GLY A 38 13.02 29.52 0.08
CA GLY A 38 13.99 28.64 -0.54
C GLY A 38 13.47 28.11 -1.87
N THR A 39 14.35 27.46 -2.60
CA THR A 39 14.02 26.69 -3.81
C THR A 39 12.95 25.62 -3.50
N PRO A 40 12.19 25.15 -4.51
CA PRO A 40 11.21 24.08 -4.30
C PRO A 40 11.81 22.80 -3.69
N ALA A 41 13.08 22.52 -4.00
CA ALA A 41 13.83 21.42 -3.38
C ALA A 41 14.09 21.64 -1.89
N GLU A 42 14.44 22.86 -1.47
CA GLU A 42 14.62 23.23 -0.06
C GLU A 42 13.29 23.18 0.70
N GLN A 43 12.21 23.65 0.08
CA GLN A 43 10.84 23.55 0.64
C GLN A 43 10.44 22.09 0.84
N CYS A 44 10.69 21.23 -0.15
CA CYS A 44 10.43 19.79 -0.04
C CYS A 44 11.27 19.16 1.09
N ALA A 45 12.55 19.51 1.19
CA ALA A 45 13.45 19.02 2.23
C ALA A 45 13.00 19.47 3.63
N ALA A 46 12.57 20.72 3.79
CA ALA A 46 12.02 21.23 5.04
C ALA A 46 10.75 20.48 5.44
N LEU A 47 9.81 20.31 4.51
CA LEU A 47 8.57 19.56 4.75
C LEU A 47 8.84 18.08 5.12
N LEU A 48 9.87 17.46 4.52
CA LEU A 48 10.29 16.11 4.88
C LEU A 48 10.91 16.01 6.29
N ARG A 49 11.64 17.05 6.75
CA ARG A 49 12.16 17.09 8.12
C ARG A 49 11.02 17.15 9.14
N GLU A 50 9.94 17.85 8.83
CA GLU A 50 8.72 17.85 9.65
C GLU A 50 7.97 16.51 9.59
N TYR A 51 7.84 15.91 8.39
CA TYR A 51 7.05 14.71 8.17
C TYR A 51 7.66 13.45 8.80
N ARG A 52 8.97 13.26 8.68
CA ARG A 52 9.67 12.04 9.13
C ARG A 52 9.38 11.66 10.59
N PRO A 53 9.54 12.54 11.60
CA PRO A 53 9.25 12.19 12.99
C PRO A 53 7.75 11.91 13.23
N VAL A 54 6.86 12.57 12.48
CA VAL A 54 5.41 12.39 12.59
C VAL A 54 4.97 11.02 12.04
N SER A 55 5.53 10.60 10.90
CA SER A 55 5.18 9.34 10.23
C SER A 55 5.39 8.09 11.11
N GLY A 56 6.30 8.16 12.09
CA GLY A 56 6.56 7.08 13.06
C GLY A 56 5.68 7.13 14.33
N GLY A 57 4.84 8.16 14.50
CA GLY A 57 4.09 8.42 15.72
C GLY A 57 3.18 7.26 16.16
N MET A 58 2.60 6.54 15.21
CA MET A 58 1.74 5.37 15.48
C MET A 58 2.42 4.28 16.31
N ARG A 59 3.74 4.06 16.11
CA ARG A 59 4.48 3.02 16.84
C ARG A 59 4.64 3.34 18.33
N LYS A 60 4.54 4.62 18.69
CA LYS A 60 4.72 5.11 20.06
C LYS A 60 3.39 5.25 20.82
N ALA A 61 2.26 5.24 20.11
CA ALA A 61 0.94 5.40 20.68
C ALA A 61 0.50 4.16 21.46
N LYS A 62 0.11 4.35 22.72
CA LYS A 62 -0.34 3.32 23.66
C LYS A 62 -1.86 3.35 23.85
N THR A 63 -2.49 4.50 23.65
CA THR A 63 -3.94 4.68 23.81
C THR A 63 -4.65 4.94 22.48
N ASP A 64 -5.95 4.69 22.45
CA ASP A 64 -6.80 4.94 21.28
C ASP A 64 -6.77 6.43 20.87
N LEU A 65 -6.74 7.35 21.84
CA LEU A 65 -6.66 8.79 21.60
C LEU A 65 -5.30 9.20 21.02
N GLU A 66 -4.21 8.62 21.50
CA GLU A 66 -2.87 8.85 20.93
C GLU A 66 -2.76 8.33 19.49
N ARG A 67 -3.36 7.17 19.19
CA ARG A 67 -3.41 6.65 17.81
C ARG A 67 -4.22 7.57 16.90
N LYS A 68 -5.39 8.03 17.35
CA LYS A 68 -6.20 9.00 16.61
C LYS A 68 -5.41 10.27 16.30
N ALA A 69 -4.80 10.88 17.32
CA ALA A 69 -4.01 12.10 17.16
C ALA A 69 -2.80 11.88 16.22
N ALA A 70 -2.18 10.70 16.25
CA ALA A 70 -1.11 10.35 15.33
C ALA A 70 -1.62 10.27 13.88
N VAL A 71 -2.75 9.60 13.62
CA VAL A 71 -3.35 9.52 12.28
C VAL A 71 -3.71 10.90 11.76
N GLU A 72 -4.40 11.71 12.56
CA GLU A 72 -4.81 13.08 12.17
C GLU A 72 -3.59 13.95 11.83
N ARG A 73 -2.52 13.86 12.64
CA ARG A 73 -1.28 14.61 12.39
C ARG A 73 -0.60 14.18 11.09
N ILE A 74 -0.48 12.88 10.83
CA ILE A 74 0.07 12.34 9.58
C ILE A 74 -0.80 12.81 8.40
N GLY A 75 -2.13 12.80 8.57
CA GLY A 75 -3.13 13.22 7.58
C GLY A 75 -3.05 14.69 7.15
N THR A 76 -2.30 15.54 7.86
CA THR A 76 -2.08 16.95 7.43
C THR A 76 -1.03 17.12 6.34
N PHE A 77 -0.17 16.11 6.11
CA PHE A 77 0.96 16.22 5.18
C PHE A 77 0.64 15.99 3.70
N PRO A 78 -0.30 15.10 3.31
CA PRO A 78 -0.71 14.94 1.92
C PRO A 78 -1.01 16.28 1.23
N ALA A 79 -1.87 17.10 1.82
CA ALA A 79 -2.22 18.43 1.28
C ALA A 79 -1.00 19.32 1.10
N LYS A 80 -0.10 19.38 2.09
CA LYS A 80 1.12 20.20 2.03
C LYS A 80 2.03 19.80 0.87
N PHE A 81 2.20 18.50 0.61
CA PHE A 81 2.99 18.03 -0.54
C PHE A 81 2.28 18.33 -1.85
N VAL A 82 0.97 18.13 -1.93
CA VAL A 82 0.19 18.45 -3.15
C VAL A 82 0.28 19.94 -3.47
N GLU A 83 0.04 20.82 -2.49
CA GLU A 83 0.14 22.28 -2.68
C GLU A 83 1.53 22.71 -3.14
N LEU A 84 2.59 22.08 -2.60
CA LEU A 84 3.96 22.36 -3.02
C LEU A 84 4.21 21.94 -4.47
N ALA A 85 3.68 20.79 -4.90
CA ALA A 85 3.77 20.35 -6.29
C ALA A 85 2.94 21.25 -7.23
N GLU A 86 1.73 21.65 -6.83
CA GLU A 86 0.85 22.53 -7.60
C GLU A 86 1.48 23.90 -7.87
N LYS A 87 2.24 24.45 -6.91
CA LYS A 87 2.96 25.72 -7.07
C LYS A 87 4.18 25.59 -8.00
N ASN A 88 4.72 24.39 -8.17
CA ASN A 88 5.96 24.14 -8.89
C ASN A 88 5.82 23.06 -9.98
N PRO A 89 4.80 23.09 -10.85
CA PRO A 89 4.45 21.95 -11.71
C PRO A 89 5.47 21.66 -12.81
N ARG A 90 6.32 22.62 -13.15
CA ARG A 90 7.38 22.49 -14.16
C ARG A 90 8.76 22.23 -13.55
N ASP A 91 8.88 22.27 -12.23
CA ASP A 91 10.15 22.02 -11.57
C ASP A 91 10.48 20.52 -11.62
N PRO A 92 11.74 20.12 -11.93
CA PRO A 92 12.16 18.73 -11.88
C PRO A 92 11.86 17.99 -10.57
N VAL A 93 11.73 18.71 -9.43
CA VAL A 93 11.40 18.13 -8.13
C VAL A 93 9.90 17.81 -7.97
N ALA A 94 9.02 18.30 -8.84
CA ALA A 94 7.57 18.11 -8.72
C ALA A 94 7.18 16.63 -8.62
N LEU A 95 7.79 15.77 -9.43
CA LEU A 95 7.55 14.34 -9.40
C LEU A 95 7.98 13.70 -8.06
N GLU A 96 9.10 14.14 -7.49
CA GLU A 96 9.55 13.67 -6.17
C GLU A 96 8.59 14.16 -5.07
N ILE A 97 8.12 15.41 -5.13
CA ILE A 97 7.13 15.94 -4.20
C ILE A 97 5.83 15.12 -4.27
N LEU A 98 5.34 14.82 -5.46
CA LEU A 98 4.14 13.98 -5.65
C LEU A 98 4.36 12.55 -5.15
N ARG A 99 5.57 11.99 -5.31
CA ARG A 99 5.93 10.70 -4.70
C ARG A 99 5.83 10.76 -3.18
N GLN A 100 6.23 11.87 -2.55
CA GLN A 100 6.05 12.07 -1.11
C GLN A 100 4.58 12.24 -0.72
N ALA A 101 3.76 12.90 -1.55
CA ALA A 101 2.31 12.95 -1.34
C ALA A 101 1.68 11.55 -1.32
N VAL A 102 2.03 10.69 -2.29
CA VAL A 102 1.59 9.28 -2.33
C VAL A 102 2.06 8.50 -1.09
N GLN A 103 3.31 8.69 -0.67
CA GLN A 103 3.84 8.09 0.55
C GLN A 103 3.06 8.55 1.80
N ALA A 104 2.76 9.85 1.90
CA ALA A 104 2.03 10.42 3.02
C ALA A 104 0.60 9.87 3.08
N LEU A 105 -0.11 9.86 1.95
CA LEU A 105 -1.45 9.28 1.82
C LEU A 105 -1.48 7.81 2.28
N GLY A 106 -0.59 6.98 1.72
CA GLY A 106 -0.53 5.56 2.10
C GLY A 106 -0.16 5.35 3.57
N THR A 107 0.64 6.23 4.16
CA THR A 107 0.98 6.18 5.59
C THR A 107 -0.23 6.56 6.45
N THR A 108 -0.99 7.58 6.06
CA THR A 108 -2.24 7.98 6.74
C THR A 108 -3.27 6.85 6.69
N ASP A 109 -3.52 6.28 5.51
CA ASP A 109 -4.50 5.22 5.33
C ASP A 109 -4.11 3.95 6.11
N SER A 110 -2.82 3.56 6.07
CA SER A 110 -2.30 2.45 6.86
C SER A 110 -2.40 2.70 8.37
N ALA A 111 -2.07 3.92 8.83
CA ALA A 111 -2.19 4.29 10.22
C ALA A 111 -3.65 4.27 10.70
N ALA A 112 -4.58 4.75 9.87
CA ALA A 112 -6.01 4.68 10.14
C ALA A 112 -6.47 3.21 10.30
N GLN A 113 -6.10 2.34 9.35
CA GLN A 113 -6.44 0.92 9.42
C GLN A 113 -5.88 0.23 10.68
N ILE A 114 -4.62 0.51 11.04
CA ILE A 114 -4.01 -0.05 12.26
C ILE A 114 -4.74 0.47 13.50
N ALA A 115 -5.04 1.77 13.57
CA ALA A 115 -5.81 2.33 14.68
C ALA A 115 -7.14 1.59 14.83
N TRP A 116 -7.82 1.28 13.74
CA TRP A 116 -9.11 0.58 13.77
C TRP A 116 -9.00 -0.84 14.30
N GLN A 117 -7.99 -1.59 13.84
CA GLN A 117 -7.76 -2.96 14.32
C GLN A 117 -7.40 -3.02 15.81
N MET A 118 -6.81 -1.95 16.34
CA MET A 118 -6.27 -1.89 17.70
C MET A 118 -7.20 -1.17 18.70
N ASN A 119 -8.12 -0.34 18.22
CA ASN A 119 -8.98 0.49 19.07
C ASN A 119 -10.32 -0.21 19.35
N ARG A 120 -10.94 0.17 20.46
CA ARG A 120 -12.32 -0.24 20.80
C ARG A 120 -13.38 0.75 20.29
N SER A 121 -12.96 1.80 19.58
CA SER A 121 -13.80 2.93 19.14
C SER A 121 -13.61 3.23 17.64
N ASP A 122 -14.69 3.67 16.99
CA ASP A 122 -14.76 3.99 15.54
C ASP A 122 -14.09 5.33 15.18
N PHE A 123 -12.75 5.42 15.16
CA PHE A 123 -12.02 6.63 14.74
C PHE A 123 -10.58 6.30 14.27
N PRO A 124 -9.98 7.00 13.27
CA PRO A 124 -10.53 7.96 12.27
C PRO A 124 -10.47 7.44 10.80
N ALA A 125 -11.20 8.06 9.86
CA ALA A 125 -11.38 7.61 8.46
C ALA A 125 -10.18 7.79 7.50
N GLY A 126 -8.99 8.16 7.99
CA GLY A 126 -7.84 8.52 7.15
C GLY A 126 -7.91 9.97 6.63
N SER A 127 -7.26 10.25 5.50
CA SER A 127 -7.34 11.59 4.87
C SER A 127 -8.76 11.84 4.35
N THR A 128 -9.32 13.00 4.67
CA THR A 128 -10.68 13.41 4.27
C THR A 128 -10.69 14.52 3.21
N ASP A 129 -9.51 14.93 2.74
CA ASP A 129 -9.34 15.95 1.72
C ASP A 129 -9.24 15.34 0.30
N ASP A 130 -9.21 16.20 -0.71
CA ASP A 130 -9.05 15.80 -2.13
C ASP A 130 -7.58 15.55 -2.53
N SER A 131 -6.68 15.33 -1.56
CA SER A 131 -5.25 15.18 -1.84
C SER A 131 -4.96 13.98 -2.75
N ALA A 132 -5.70 12.87 -2.61
CA ALA A 132 -5.53 11.70 -3.47
C ALA A 132 -5.93 11.99 -4.93
N GLY A 133 -7.10 12.58 -5.14
CA GLY A 133 -7.61 12.95 -6.47
C GLY A 133 -6.69 13.96 -7.16
N LYS A 134 -6.27 15.01 -6.44
CA LYS A 134 -5.30 15.99 -6.94
C LYS A 134 -3.95 15.38 -7.28
N THR A 135 -3.41 14.51 -6.42
CA THR A 135 -2.13 13.83 -6.68
C THR A 135 -2.18 13.05 -7.98
N VAL A 136 -3.24 12.25 -8.18
CA VAL A 136 -3.43 11.47 -9.42
C VAL A 136 -3.60 12.38 -10.63
N THR A 137 -4.38 13.46 -10.49
CA THR A 137 -4.57 14.46 -11.55
C THR A 137 -3.24 15.06 -12.01
N LEU A 138 -2.40 15.51 -11.08
CA LEU A 138 -1.09 16.09 -11.39
C LEU A 138 -0.14 15.06 -12.01
N LEU A 139 -0.10 13.84 -11.46
CA LEU A 139 0.72 12.76 -12.02
C LEU A 139 0.31 12.40 -13.46
N LEU A 140 -1.00 12.32 -13.74
CA LEU A 140 -1.51 12.01 -15.07
C LEU A 140 -1.29 13.15 -16.06
N ARG A 141 -1.46 14.40 -15.63
CA ARG A 141 -1.30 15.58 -16.48
C ARG A 141 0.15 15.82 -16.84
N ASP A 142 1.05 15.80 -15.86
CA ASP A 142 2.40 16.34 -16.01
C ASP A 142 3.49 15.27 -16.13
N HIS A 143 3.24 14.06 -15.63
CA HIS A 143 4.29 13.06 -15.43
C HIS A 143 4.00 11.67 -16.02
N VAL A 144 2.85 11.47 -16.65
CA VAL A 144 2.40 10.13 -17.10
C VAL A 144 3.34 9.46 -18.09
N LEU A 145 4.13 10.24 -18.84
CA LEU A 145 5.11 9.76 -19.82
C LEU A 145 6.55 9.67 -19.27
N SER A 146 6.79 10.00 -18.00
CA SER A 146 8.13 10.00 -17.42
C SER A 146 8.68 8.59 -17.22
N ASP A 147 9.96 8.40 -17.49
CA ASP A 147 10.75 7.20 -17.15
C ASP A 147 11.00 7.05 -15.65
N LYS A 148 10.92 8.15 -14.89
CA LYS A 148 11.10 8.19 -13.43
C LYS A 148 9.84 7.85 -12.65
N LEU A 149 8.76 7.43 -13.32
CA LEU A 149 7.47 7.19 -12.68
C LEU A 149 7.40 5.85 -11.93
N ALA A 150 8.30 4.91 -12.23
CA ALA A 150 8.27 3.55 -11.66
C ALA A 150 8.19 3.50 -10.12
N PRO A 151 8.94 4.31 -9.35
CA PRO A 151 8.83 4.37 -7.89
C PRO A 151 7.46 4.85 -7.37
N VAL A 152 6.79 5.75 -8.10
CA VAL A 152 5.43 6.20 -7.76
C VAL A 152 4.43 5.08 -8.03
N VAL A 153 4.55 4.42 -9.18
CA VAL A 153 3.73 3.27 -9.58
C VAL A 153 3.86 2.11 -8.58
N ASP A 154 5.09 1.75 -8.20
CA ASP A 154 5.36 0.71 -7.20
C ASP A 154 4.67 1.02 -5.87
N ARG A 155 4.63 2.29 -5.47
CA ARG A 155 4.00 2.71 -4.22
C ARG A 155 2.48 2.67 -4.28
N MET A 156 1.90 3.04 -5.42
CA MET A 156 0.45 3.07 -5.65
C MET A 156 -0.21 1.68 -5.55
N ARG A 157 0.55 0.57 -5.66
CA ARG A 157 0.00 -0.78 -5.43
C ARG A 157 -0.62 -0.94 -4.04
N TYR A 158 -0.10 -0.22 -3.04
CA TYR A 158 -0.57 -0.27 -1.66
C TYR A 158 -1.66 0.76 -1.36
N SER A 159 -2.06 1.55 -2.36
CA SER A 159 -3.09 2.56 -2.17
C SER A 159 -4.43 1.89 -1.88
N TYR A 160 -5.23 2.57 -1.06
CA TYR A 160 -6.61 2.23 -0.77
C TYR A 160 -7.58 2.96 -1.72
N ARG A 161 -7.15 3.96 -2.49
CA ARG A 161 -8.06 4.80 -3.28
C ARG A 161 -8.25 4.31 -4.73
N MET A 162 -9.37 4.68 -5.38
CA MET A 162 -9.73 4.18 -6.72
C MET A 162 -9.08 4.94 -7.86
N GLU A 163 -8.74 6.19 -7.60
CA GLU A 163 -7.92 7.06 -8.42
C GLU A 163 -6.57 6.39 -8.72
N SER A 164 -6.11 5.50 -7.84
CA SER A 164 -4.92 4.68 -8.07
C SER A 164 -5.13 3.60 -9.15
N GLU A 165 -6.32 3.01 -9.29
CA GLU A 165 -6.61 2.08 -10.39
C GLU A 165 -6.55 2.81 -11.75
N GLU A 166 -7.18 3.99 -11.82
CA GLU A 166 -7.15 4.82 -13.02
C GLU A 166 -5.71 5.23 -13.38
N PHE A 167 -4.93 5.66 -12.39
CA PHE A 167 -3.53 5.99 -12.57
C PHE A 167 -2.72 4.79 -13.09
N LEU A 168 -2.78 3.65 -12.41
CA LEU A 168 -2.01 2.45 -12.78
C LEU A 168 -2.39 1.93 -14.17
N SER A 169 -3.69 1.90 -14.48
CA SER A 169 -4.18 1.46 -15.79
C SER A 169 -3.81 2.44 -16.91
N THR A 170 -3.82 3.74 -16.65
CA THR A 170 -3.42 4.75 -17.63
C THR A 170 -1.93 4.70 -17.89
N VAL A 171 -1.09 4.63 -16.85
CA VAL A 171 0.37 4.49 -17.01
C VAL A 171 0.72 3.25 -17.83
N LEU A 172 0.12 2.09 -17.52
CA LEU A 172 0.32 0.87 -18.30
C LEU A 172 -0.03 1.03 -19.78
N ARG A 173 -1.05 1.84 -20.08
CA ARG A 173 -1.57 2.03 -21.44
C ARG A 173 -0.75 3.04 -22.25
N VAL A 174 -0.30 4.13 -21.63
CA VAL A 174 0.24 5.29 -22.38
C VAL A 174 1.72 5.58 -22.13
N ASN A 175 2.32 5.09 -21.04
CA ASN A 175 3.72 5.37 -20.75
C ASN A 175 4.61 4.62 -21.77
N PRO A 176 5.58 5.30 -22.42
CA PRO A 176 6.39 4.70 -23.47
C PRO A 176 7.54 3.83 -22.95
N HIS A 177 7.85 3.90 -21.66
CA HIS A 177 8.99 3.20 -21.08
C HIS A 177 8.60 1.82 -20.59
N ARG A 178 9.22 0.78 -21.18
CA ARG A 178 8.96 -0.63 -20.86
C ARG A 178 9.08 -0.93 -19.37
N ASP A 179 10.09 -0.39 -18.70
CA ASP A 179 10.31 -0.62 -17.27
C ASP A 179 9.17 -0.04 -16.42
N VAL A 180 8.63 1.11 -16.80
CA VAL A 180 7.47 1.71 -16.12
C VAL A 180 6.20 0.93 -16.41
N GLN A 181 5.98 0.50 -17.66
CA GLN A 181 4.85 -0.36 -18.03
C GLN A 181 4.88 -1.69 -17.28
N ALA A 182 6.06 -2.30 -17.13
CA ALA A 182 6.26 -3.53 -16.38
C ALA A 182 5.83 -3.40 -14.92
N VAL A 183 6.32 -2.35 -14.25
CA VAL A 183 5.94 -2.06 -12.85
C VAL A 183 4.45 -1.73 -12.75
N ALA A 184 3.88 -1.01 -13.72
CA ALA A 184 2.45 -0.68 -13.74
C ALA A 184 1.56 -1.91 -13.95
N CYS A 185 1.96 -2.84 -14.83
CA CYS A 185 1.24 -4.10 -15.06
C CYS A 185 1.19 -4.94 -13.79
N LEU A 186 2.34 -5.10 -13.13
CA LEU A 186 2.44 -5.84 -11.87
C LEU A 186 1.65 -5.15 -10.74
N ALA A 187 1.84 -3.84 -10.58
CA ALA A 187 1.17 -3.06 -9.53
C ALA A 187 -0.34 -3.06 -9.70
N LEU A 188 -0.86 -2.95 -10.93
CA LEU A 188 -2.31 -3.02 -11.20
C LEU A 188 -2.87 -4.42 -10.87
N ALA A 189 -2.15 -5.49 -11.22
CA ALA A 189 -2.55 -6.85 -10.88
C ALA A 189 -2.63 -7.06 -9.36
N GLN A 190 -1.60 -6.62 -8.63
CA GLN A 190 -1.53 -6.68 -7.17
C GLN A 190 -2.64 -5.85 -6.51
N PHE A 191 -2.83 -4.61 -6.96
CA PHE A 191 -3.87 -3.72 -6.48
C PHE A 191 -5.25 -4.38 -6.60
N LEU A 192 -5.60 -4.91 -7.78
CA LEU A 192 -6.89 -5.55 -8.00
C LEU A 192 -7.04 -6.86 -7.21
N TYR A 193 -5.95 -7.61 -7.04
CA TYR A 193 -5.96 -8.83 -6.23
C TYR A 193 -6.27 -8.56 -4.76
N ASP A 194 -5.71 -7.49 -4.20
CA ASP A 194 -6.04 -7.05 -2.84
C ASP A 194 -7.51 -6.63 -2.73
N ARG A 195 -8.11 -6.02 -3.77
CA ARG A 195 -9.55 -5.69 -3.79
C ARG A 195 -10.46 -6.90 -3.88
N LEU A 196 -10.05 -7.93 -4.61
CA LEU A 196 -10.79 -9.19 -4.62
C LEU A 196 -10.79 -9.83 -3.22
N ARG A 197 -9.64 -9.85 -2.53
CA ARG A 197 -9.52 -10.36 -1.16
C ARG A 197 -10.32 -9.53 -0.15
N MET A 198 -10.26 -8.21 -0.28
CA MET A 198 -11.04 -7.29 0.53
C MET A 198 -12.56 -7.52 0.36
N LEU A 199 -13.01 -7.68 -0.89
CA LEU A 199 -14.42 -7.97 -1.18
C LEU A 199 -14.86 -9.30 -0.54
N GLN A 200 -14.07 -10.37 -0.69
CA GLN A 200 -14.34 -11.67 -0.06
C GLN A 200 -14.42 -11.54 1.46
N LEU A 201 -13.49 -10.80 2.08
CA LEU A 201 -13.50 -10.60 3.51
C LEU A 201 -14.74 -9.83 3.99
N ALA A 202 -15.22 -8.84 3.24
CA ALA A 202 -16.45 -8.13 3.56
C ALA A 202 -17.70 -9.02 3.42
N GLU A 203 -17.70 -9.97 2.49
CA GLU A 203 -18.77 -10.98 2.35
C GLU A 203 -18.80 -11.92 3.57
N ASP A 204 -17.63 -12.34 4.06
CA ASP A 204 -17.50 -13.21 5.24
C ASP A 204 -17.72 -12.47 6.56
N ARG A 205 -17.40 -11.17 6.61
CA ARG A 205 -17.50 -10.29 7.79
C ARG A 205 -18.24 -9.00 7.44
N PRO A 206 -19.58 -9.02 7.39
CA PRO A 206 -20.39 -7.88 6.98
C PRO A 206 -20.15 -6.61 7.81
N GLU A 207 -19.69 -6.74 9.06
CA GLU A 207 -19.29 -5.62 9.92
C GLU A 207 -18.19 -4.75 9.31
N LEU A 208 -17.34 -5.31 8.44
CA LEU A 208 -16.30 -4.58 7.71
C LEU A 208 -16.85 -3.69 6.60
N THR A 209 -18.10 -3.87 6.18
CA THR A 209 -18.69 -3.07 5.10
C THR A 209 -18.71 -1.58 5.50
N LYS A 210 -19.21 -1.25 6.70
CA LYS A 210 -19.23 0.12 7.21
C LYS A 210 -17.83 0.74 7.26
N HIS A 211 -16.84 -0.08 7.59
CA HIS A 211 -15.44 0.32 7.67
C HIS A 211 -14.92 0.69 6.28
N TYR A 212 -15.15 -0.19 5.31
CA TYR A 212 -14.77 0.04 3.92
C TYR A 212 -15.54 1.22 3.30
N GLU A 213 -16.82 1.43 3.61
CA GLU A 213 -17.57 2.60 3.15
C GLU A 213 -16.96 3.92 3.64
N ALA A 214 -16.47 3.96 4.89
CA ALA A 214 -15.83 5.14 5.44
C ALA A 214 -14.45 5.43 4.81
N VAL A 215 -13.71 4.41 4.39
CA VAL A 215 -12.39 4.56 3.75
C VAL A 215 -12.50 4.79 2.24
N PHE A 216 -13.34 4.03 1.55
CA PHE A 216 -13.40 3.98 0.10
C PHE A 216 -14.62 4.70 -0.50
N GLY A 217 -15.53 5.16 0.35
CA GLY A 217 -16.83 5.67 -0.08
C GLY A 217 -17.89 4.57 -0.21
N LYS A 218 -19.15 4.97 -0.05
CA LYS A 218 -20.31 4.06 -0.01
C LYS A 218 -20.50 3.24 -1.29
N GLU A 219 -20.11 3.78 -2.44
CA GLU A 219 -20.31 3.12 -3.73
C GLU A 219 -19.21 2.11 -4.10
N TYR A 220 -18.13 2.04 -3.32
CA TYR A 220 -16.97 1.29 -3.76
C TYR A 220 -17.18 -0.23 -3.74
N LEU A 221 -17.55 -0.78 -2.58
CA LEU A 221 -17.85 -2.22 -2.46
C LEU A 221 -19.01 -2.64 -3.38
N PRO A 222 -20.15 -1.91 -3.43
CA PRO A 222 -21.19 -2.21 -4.41
C PRO A 222 -20.67 -2.19 -5.85
N GLY A 223 -19.78 -1.26 -6.20
CA GLY A 223 -19.13 -1.20 -7.50
C GLY A 223 -18.34 -2.48 -7.84
N LEU A 224 -17.52 -2.96 -6.90
CA LEU A 224 -16.77 -4.22 -7.06
C LEU A 224 -17.70 -5.44 -7.14
N GLN A 225 -18.76 -5.48 -6.33
CA GLN A 225 -19.78 -6.54 -6.37
C GLN A 225 -20.47 -6.58 -7.74
N ARG A 226 -20.86 -5.42 -8.27
CA ARG A 226 -21.47 -5.28 -9.62
C ARG A 226 -20.53 -5.76 -10.72
N LEU A 227 -19.22 -5.53 -10.60
CA LEU A 227 -18.24 -6.04 -11.56
C LEU A 227 -18.19 -7.58 -11.55
N GLY A 228 -18.35 -8.18 -10.38
CA GLY A 228 -18.43 -9.62 -10.16
C GLY A 228 -17.07 -10.29 -9.95
N ARG A 229 -17.00 -11.19 -8.95
CA ARG A 229 -15.77 -11.89 -8.54
C ARG A 229 -15.08 -12.62 -9.68
N ALA A 230 -15.83 -13.35 -10.51
CA ALA A 230 -15.27 -14.12 -11.61
C ALA A 230 -14.60 -13.22 -12.67
N LYS A 231 -15.21 -12.07 -12.98
CA LYS A 231 -14.67 -11.11 -13.95
C LYS A 231 -13.41 -10.44 -13.40
N LEU A 232 -13.43 -10.07 -12.12
CA LEU A 232 -12.26 -9.50 -11.45
C LEU A 232 -11.10 -10.51 -11.37
N ALA A 233 -11.36 -11.74 -10.95
CA ALA A 233 -10.38 -12.81 -10.90
C ALA A 233 -9.72 -13.08 -12.26
N ARG A 234 -10.52 -13.17 -13.33
CA ARG A 234 -9.99 -13.34 -14.69
C ARG A 234 -9.11 -12.18 -15.12
N ARG A 235 -9.52 -10.93 -14.84
CA ARG A 235 -8.72 -9.73 -15.14
C ARG A 235 -7.38 -9.74 -14.38
N ILE A 236 -7.39 -10.12 -13.11
CA ILE A 236 -6.18 -10.23 -12.27
C ILE A 236 -5.22 -11.27 -12.87
N GLU A 237 -5.71 -12.48 -13.16
CA GLU A 237 -4.88 -13.53 -13.78
C GLU A 237 -4.29 -13.07 -15.11
N THR A 238 -5.09 -12.47 -16.00
CA THR A 238 -4.59 -11.94 -17.28
C THR A 238 -3.49 -10.90 -17.09
N LEU A 239 -3.61 -10.02 -16.10
CA LEU A 239 -2.58 -9.01 -15.83
C LEU A 239 -1.29 -9.63 -15.29
N PHE A 240 -1.39 -10.64 -14.41
CA PHE A 240 -0.20 -11.35 -13.94
C PHE A 240 0.44 -12.21 -15.04
N GLU A 241 -0.35 -12.86 -15.88
CA GLU A 241 0.16 -13.59 -17.06
C GLU A 241 0.90 -12.66 -18.01
N ARG A 242 0.32 -11.48 -18.27
CA ARG A 242 0.96 -10.42 -19.04
C ARG A 242 2.26 -9.93 -18.40
N ALA A 243 2.24 -9.66 -17.08
CA ALA A 243 3.43 -9.28 -16.33
C ALA A 243 4.54 -10.34 -16.43
N ALA A 244 4.19 -11.62 -16.32
CA ALA A 244 5.15 -12.72 -16.42
C ALA A 244 5.68 -12.94 -17.85
N GLY A 245 4.83 -12.77 -18.87
CA GLY A 245 5.16 -13.02 -20.27
C GLY A 245 5.87 -11.86 -20.96
N GLU A 246 5.30 -10.66 -20.91
CA GLU A 246 5.81 -9.48 -21.63
C GLU A 246 6.95 -8.78 -20.88
N TYR A 247 6.98 -8.88 -19.55
CA TYR A 247 7.87 -8.09 -18.70
C TYR A 247 8.71 -8.93 -17.73
N GLY A 248 8.78 -10.25 -17.94
CA GLY A 248 9.30 -11.19 -16.94
C GLY A 248 10.75 -10.94 -16.48
N ASP A 249 11.57 -10.36 -17.34
CA ASP A 249 12.99 -10.02 -17.16
C ASP A 249 13.23 -8.68 -16.46
N VAL A 250 12.23 -7.78 -16.40
CA VAL A 250 12.40 -6.45 -15.82
C VAL A 250 12.74 -6.56 -14.35
N LYS A 251 13.87 -5.97 -13.96
CA LYS A 251 14.35 -5.95 -12.57
C LYS A 251 13.59 -4.91 -11.77
N ILE A 252 13.22 -5.29 -10.55
CA ILE A 252 12.58 -4.41 -9.57
C ILE A 252 13.38 -4.48 -8.27
N ARG A 253 12.96 -3.71 -7.26
CA ARG A 253 13.65 -3.65 -5.95
C ARG A 253 13.91 -5.04 -5.34
N VAL A 254 13.00 -5.99 -5.55
CA VAL A 254 13.12 -7.37 -5.06
C VAL A 254 12.84 -8.35 -6.21
N GLY A 255 13.91 -8.84 -6.84
CA GLY A 255 13.84 -9.82 -7.93
C GLY A 255 13.41 -9.21 -9.27
N THR A 256 12.57 -9.93 -10.02
CA THR A 256 12.02 -9.49 -11.31
C THR A 256 10.50 -9.46 -11.30
N VAL A 257 9.91 -8.71 -12.23
CA VAL A 257 8.45 -8.70 -12.45
C VAL A 257 7.93 -10.11 -12.70
N GLY A 258 8.65 -10.92 -13.48
CA GLY A 258 8.25 -12.30 -13.77
C GLY A 258 8.26 -13.20 -12.55
N ALA A 259 9.24 -13.06 -11.65
CA ALA A 259 9.28 -13.83 -10.41
C ALA A 259 8.08 -13.51 -9.51
N GLN A 260 7.77 -12.21 -9.32
CA GLN A 260 6.62 -11.78 -8.52
C GLN A 260 5.28 -12.22 -9.14
N ALA A 261 5.12 -12.06 -10.45
CA ALA A 261 3.89 -12.43 -11.14
C ALA A 261 3.64 -13.96 -11.11
N LYS A 262 4.70 -14.77 -11.29
CA LYS A 262 4.60 -16.23 -11.20
C LYS A 262 4.23 -16.69 -9.79
N ALA A 263 4.81 -16.07 -8.76
CA ALA A 263 4.44 -16.35 -7.37
C ALA A 263 2.96 -16.03 -7.11
N ALA A 264 2.49 -14.86 -7.54
CA ALA A 264 1.07 -14.49 -7.38
C ALA A 264 0.11 -15.40 -8.16
N LEU A 265 0.47 -15.82 -9.38
CA LEU A 265 -0.31 -16.80 -10.15
C LEU A 265 -0.37 -18.16 -9.45
N TYR A 266 0.74 -18.58 -8.84
CA TYR A 266 0.77 -19.81 -8.06
C TYR A 266 -0.18 -19.71 -6.86
N ASP A 267 -0.15 -18.61 -6.12
CA ASP A 267 -1.06 -18.36 -5.00
C ASP A 267 -2.54 -18.42 -5.43
N ILE A 268 -2.88 -17.78 -6.55
CA ILE A 268 -4.24 -17.77 -7.10
C ILE A 268 -4.69 -19.19 -7.47
N ARG A 269 -3.81 -19.97 -8.12
CA ARG A 269 -4.17 -21.27 -8.68
C ARG A 269 -4.15 -22.41 -7.67
N HIS A 270 -3.30 -22.30 -6.64
CA HIS A 270 -3.00 -23.41 -5.73
C HIS A 270 -3.26 -23.08 -4.25
N LEU A 271 -3.13 -21.82 -3.81
CA LEU A 271 -3.16 -21.44 -2.39
C LEU A 271 -4.38 -20.56 -1.99
N SER A 272 -5.40 -20.50 -2.85
CA SER A 272 -6.61 -19.70 -2.61
C SER A 272 -7.74 -20.52 -1.97
N LEU A 273 -8.75 -19.84 -1.43
CA LEU A 273 -9.91 -20.46 -0.80
C LEU A 273 -10.56 -21.53 -1.70
N GLY A 274 -10.87 -22.69 -1.11
CA GLY A 274 -11.47 -23.83 -1.82
C GLY A 274 -10.46 -24.72 -2.56
N LYS A 275 -9.17 -24.36 -2.59
CA LYS A 275 -8.11 -25.25 -3.10
C LYS A 275 -7.68 -26.26 -2.02
N LEU A 276 -7.19 -27.42 -2.48
CA LEU A 276 -6.57 -28.38 -1.59
C LEU A 276 -5.27 -27.76 -1.05
N ALA A 277 -5.18 -27.60 0.27
CA ALA A 277 -3.94 -27.17 0.91
C ALA A 277 -2.81 -28.14 0.53
N PRO A 278 -1.64 -27.64 0.04
CA PRO A 278 -0.49 -28.48 -0.22
C PRO A 278 -0.11 -29.27 1.02
N ASP A 279 0.29 -30.52 0.82
CA ASP A 279 0.83 -31.27 1.94
C ASP A 279 2.15 -30.64 2.39
N ILE A 280 2.38 -30.63 3.69
CA ILE A 280 3.64 -30.22 4.30
C ILE A 280 4.10 -31.33 5.21
N GLU A 281 5.40 -31.60 5.21
CA GLU A 281 6.02 -32.54 6.12
C GLU A 281 7.14 -31.85 6.88
N GLY A 282 7.28 -32.19 8.16
CA GLY A 282 8.28 -31.59 9.02
C GLY A 282 8.29 -32.20 10.41
N GLN A 283 9.22 -31.75 11.23
CA GLN A 283 9.29 -32.10 12.64
C GLN A 283 8.58 -31.04 13.47
N ASP A 284 7.77 -31.48 14.45
CA ASP A 284 7.21 -30.60 15.46
C ASP A 284 8.25 -30.26 16.56
N GLN A 285 7.85 -29.46 17.55
CA GLN A 285 8.75 -29.05 18.64
C GLN A 285 9.23 -30.21 19.54
N ASP A 286 8.58 -31.38 19.47
CA ASP A 286 8.97 -32.59 20.22
C ASP A 286 9.82 -33.54 19.36
N GLY A 287 10.20 -33.13 18.14
CA GLY A 287 10.95 -33.93 17.18
C GLY A 287 10.13 -35.02 16.49
N ARG A 288 8.80 -35.00 16.63
CA ARG A 288 7.93 -35.96 15.95
C ARG A 288 7.69 -35.50 14.52
N GLN A 289 7.82 -36.43 13.58
CA GLN A 289 7.46 -36.18 12.19
C GLN A 289 5.94 -36.04 12.08
N PHE A 290 5.48 -35.02 11.36
CA PHE A 290 4.08 -34.83 11.02
C PHE A 290 3.93 -34.51 9.54
N LYS A 291 2.77 -34.90 8.98
CA LYS A 291 2.26 -34.39 7.71
C LYS A 291 0.97 -33.64 7.91
N LEU A 292 0.70 -32.61 7.12
CA LEU A 292 -0.60 -31.94 7.17
C LEU A 292 -1.74 -32.90 6.81
N SER A 293 -1.48 -33.86 5.93
CA SER A 293 -2.43 -34.94 5.61
C SER A 293 -2.84 -35.80 6.80
N ASP A 294 -2.03 -35.88 7.86
CA ASP A 294 -2.34 -36.69 9.06
C ASP A 294 -3.53 -36.13 9.84
N TYR A 295 -3.89 -34.87 9.59
CA TYR A 295 -4.99 -34.17 10.24
C TYR A 295 -6.29 -34.17 9.41
N ARG A 296 -6.39 -35.00 8.36
CA ARG A 296 -7.64 -35.16 7.58
C ARG A 296 -8.82 -35.49 8.52
N GLY A 297 -9.96 -34.86 8.26
CA GLY A 297 -11.15 -34.96 9.10
C GLY A 297 -11.18 -34.02 10.32
N LYS A 298 -10.10 -33.25 10.57
CA LYS A 298 -10.04 -32.22 11.60
C LYS A 298 -10.08 -30.82 10.99
N VAL A 299 -10.49 -29.84 11.79
CA VAL A 299 -10.25 -28.42 11.50
C VAL A 299 -8.86 -28.07 12.00
N VAL A 300 -8.00 -27.57 11.12
CA VAL A 300 -6.60 -27.25 11.41
C VAL A 300 -6.36 -25.76 11.22
N LEU A 301 -5.81 -25.10 12.22
CA LEU A 301 -5.22 -23.77 12.10
C LEU A 301 -3.71 -23.94 11.88
N LEU A 302 -3.24 -23.57 10.69
CA LEU A 302 -1.81 -23.52 10.38
C LEU A 302 -1.34 -22.07 10.46
N TYR A 303 -0.40 -21.79 11.35
CA TYR A 303 0.12 -20.45 11.64
C TYR A 303 1.63 -20.42 11.40
N PHE A 304 2.10 -19.48 10.59
CA PHE A 304 3.52 -19.29 10.29
C PHE A 304 4.03 -18.06 11.05
N TRP A 305 5.13 -18.21 11.80
CA TRP A 305 5.78 -17.12 12.53
C TRP A 305 7.31 -17.22 12.41
N SER A 306 8.00 -16.13 12.73
CA SER A 306 9.45 -16.07 12.84
C SER A 306 9.82 -15.31 14.12
N GLU A 307 10.76 -15.83 14.88
CA GLU A 307 11.40 -15.11 15.99
C GLU A 307 12.71 -14.49 15.48
N TYR A 308 12.91 -13.20 15.75
CA TYR A 308 14.08 -12.42 15.31
C TYR A 308 14.96 -12.09 16.51
#